data_AF-A0A4S2RJS9-F1
#
_entry.id   AF-A0A4S2RJS9-F1
#
_cell.length_a   1.000
_cell.length_b   1.000
_cell.length_c   1.000
_cell.angle_alpha   90.00
_cell.angle_beta   90.00
_cell.angle_gamma   90.00
#
_symmetry.space_group_name_H-M   'P 1'
#
loop_
_entity.id
_entity.type
_entity.pdbx_description
1 polymer ?
#
loop_
_entity_poly.entity_id
_entity_poly.type
_entity_poly.pdbx_seq_one_letter_code
_entity_poly.pdbx_strand_id
1 'polypeptide(L)' 'MKSTRPEPPGPAGPAPDPVRTPWEPAMRQALAEAQRAGRGGDVPVGAVVLDPDGRLLSAD' A
#
# COMPACT_ATOMS: atom_id res chain seq x y z
N MET A 1 -1.11 27.64 37.13
CA MET A 1 -1.99 27.78 35.95
C MET A 1 -1.28 27.08 34.80
N LYS A 2 -1.77 25.92 34.34
CA LYS A 2 -1.11 25.16 33.24
C LYS A 2 -1.73 25.68 31.95
N SER A 3 -1.01 26.54 31.23
CA SER A 3 -1.43 26.98 29.90
C SER A 3 -1.34 25.80 28.95
N THR A 4 -2.47 25.17 28.65
CA THR A 4 -2.60 24.27 27.51
C THR A 4 -2.59 25.12 26.24
N ARG A 5 -1.41 25.42 25.70
CA ARG A 5 -1.32 25.87 24.31
C ARG A 5 -1.62 24.64 23.44
N PRO A 6 -2.67 24.65 22.59
CA PRO A 6 -2.86 23.56 21.63
C PRO A 6 -1.63 23.50 20.73
N GLU A 7 -1.04 22.31 20.57
CA GLU A 7 0.00 22.12 19.58
C GLU A 7 -0.56 22.46 18.20
N PRO A 8 0.18 23.20 17.36
CA PRO A 8 -0.22 23.37 15.97
C PRO A 8 -0.31 21.98 15.32
N PRO A 9 -1.30 21.73 14.45
CA PRO A 9 -1.36 20.47 13.73
C PRO A 9 -0.01 20.25 13.05
N GLY A 10 0.62 19.11 13.32
CA GLY A 10 1.85 18.71 12.66
C GLY A 10 1.68 18.80 11.14
N PRO A 11 2.77 18.98 10.37
CA PRO A 11 2.67 19.12 8.93
C PRO A 11 1.84 17.97 8.37
N ALA A 12 0.77 18.31 7.65
CA ALA A 12 0.01 17.33 6.89
C ALA A 12 1.03 16.52 6.06
N GLY A 13 0.94 15.20 6.13
CA GLY A 13 1.82 14.33 5.36
C GLY A 13 1.84 14.72 3.89
N PRO A 14 2.87 14.31 3.13
CA PRO A 14 2.96 14.62 1.71
C PRO A 14 1.63 14.30 1.02
N ALA A 15 1.18 15.23 0.16
CA ALA A 15 -0.06 15.05 -0.58
C ALA A 15 -0.02 13.72 -1.36
N PRO A 16 -1.17 13.05 -1.55
CA PRO A 16 -1.24 11.80 -2.30
C PRO A 16 -0.57 11.94 -3.66
N ASP A 17 0.32 11.01 -4.00
CA ASP A 17 1.01 11.01 -5.28
C ASP A 17 0.02 10.56 -6.37
N PRO A 18 -0.34 11.40 -7.34
CA PRO A 18 -1.37 11.07 -8.33
C PRO A 18 -0.98 9.89 -9.23
N VAL A 19 0.32 9.58 -9.35
CA VAL A 19 0.82 8.45 -10.12
C VAL A 19 0.79 7.17 -9.29
N ARG A 20 1.18 7.23 -8.01
CA ARG A 20 1.32 6.03 -7.16
C ARG A 20 0.05 5.64 -6.41
N THR A 21 -0.71 6.63 -5.93
CA THR A 21 -1.90 6.42 -5.09
C THR A 21 -2.90 5.44 -5.72
N PRO A 22 -3.18 5.49 -7.05
CA PRO A 22 -4.10 4.53 -7.66
C PRO A 22 -3.65 3.06 -7.55
N TRP A 23 -2.35 2.79 -7.49
CA TRP A 23 -1.79 1.43 -7.50
C TRP A 23 -1.52 0.85 -6.11
N GLU A 24 -1.60 1.64 -5.04
CA GLU A 24 -1.31 1.17 -3.69
C GLU A 24 -2.16 -0.04 -3.26
N PRO A 25 -3.48 -0.13 -3.57
CA PRO A 25 -4.27 -1.30 -3.21
C PRO A 25 -3.75 -2.58 -3.86
N ALA A 26 -3.44 -2.52 -5.16
CA ALA A 26 -2.90 -3.64 -5.91
C ALA A 26 -1.51 -4.05 -5.40
N MET A 27 -0.68 -3.07 -5.03
CA MET A 27 0.63 -3.36 -4.46
C MET A 27 0.56 -4.01 -3.09
N ARG A 28 -0.42 -3.63 -2.26
CA ARG A 28 -0.68 -4.34 -1.00
C ARG A 28 -1.07 -5.81 -1.24
N GLN A 29 -1.83 -6.10 -2.30
CA GLN A 29 -2.17 -7.48 -2.67
C GLN A 29 -0.93 -8.28 -3.13
N ALA A 30 -0.11 -7.72 -4.01
CA ALA A 30 1.13 -8.37 -4.45
C ALA A 30 2.09 -8.66 -3.28
N LEU A 31 2.18 -7.75 -2.30
CA LEU A 31 2.95 -7.98 -1.09
C LEU A 31 2.36 -9.09 -0.20
N ALA A 32 1.04 -9.26 -0.19
CA ALA A 32 0.40 -10.35 0.54
C ALA A 32 0.74 -11.71 -0.09
N GLU A 33 0.79 -11.80 -1.43
CA GLU A 33 1.23 -13.00 -2.13
C GLU A 33 2.73 -13.28 -1.92
N ALA A 34 3.58 -12.25 -1.97
CA ALA A 34 5.00 -12.38 -1.65
C ALA A 34 5.21 -12.97 -0.23
N GLN A 35 4.41 -12.53 0.74
CA GLN A 35 4.44 -13.10 2.10
C GLN A 35 3.95 -14.55 2.12
N ARG A 36 2.95 -14.90 1.29
CA ARG A 36 2.46 -16.28 1.16
C ARG A 36 3.56 -17.19 0.60
N ALA A 37 4.22 -16.80 -0.48
CA ALA A 37 5.33 -17.52 -1.09
C ALA A 37 6.47 -17.74 -0.08
N GLY A 38 6.88 -16.67 0.62
CA GLY A 38 7.93 -16.76 1.65
C GLY A 38 7.57 -17.69 2.82
N ARG A 39 6.31 -17.71 3.27
CA ARG A 39 5.84 -18.67 4.29
C ARG A 39 5.90 -20.12 3.81
N GLY A 40 5.77 -20.34 2.50
CA GLY A 40 5.93 -21.66 1.87
C GLY A 40 7.37 -22.08 1.65
N GLY A 41 8.35 -21.22 1.93
CA GLY A 41 9.77 -21.47 1.69
C GLY A 41 10.25 -21.16 0.27
N ASP A 42 9.40 -20.55 -0.56
CA ASP A 42 9.80 -20.04 -1.88
C ASP A 42 10.39 -18.62 -1.76
N VAL A 43 10.91 -18.10 -2.88
CA VAL A 43 11.35 -16.71 -3.02
C VAL A 43 10.14 -15.80 -2.78
N PRO A 44 10.23 -14.81 -1.87
CA PRO A 44 9.10 -13.95 -1.50
C PRO A 44 8.86 -12.86 -2.55
N VAL A 45 8.38 -13.27 -3.72
CA VAL A 45 7.93 -12.41 -4.81
C VAL A 45 6.45 -12.69 -5.02
N GLY A 46 5.67 -11.63 -5.25
CA GLY A 46 4.26 -11.74 -5.56
C GLY A 46 3.86 -10.74 -6.62
N ALA A 47 2.87 -11.10 -7.42
CA ALA A 47 2.42 -10.29 -8.55
C ALA A 47 0.90 -10.27 -8.65
N VAL A 48 0.38 -9.20 -9.25
CA VAL A 48 -1.05 -9.08 -9.60
C VAL A 48 -1.17 -8.59 -11.04
N VAL A 49 -2.18 -9.09 -11.74
CA VAL A 49 -2.55 -8.62 -13.08
C VAL A 49 -3.93 -7.98 -12.98
N LEU A 50 -4.06 -6.79 -13.56
CA LEU A 50 -5.28 -6.00 -13.53
C LEU A 50 -5.83 -5.79 -14.94
N ASP A 51 -7.14 -5.62 -15.06
CA ASP A 51 -7.78 -5.13 -16.28
C ASP A 51 -7.64 -3.60 -16.41
N PRO A 52 -8.06 -2.98 -17.53
CA PRO A 52 -7.99 -1.54 -17.71
C PRO A 52 -8.80 -0.71 -16.69
N ASP A 53 -9.82 -1.30 -16.06
CA ASP A 53 -10.62 -0.67 -15.02
C ASP A 53 -9.98 -0.83 -13.62
N GLY A 54 -8.83 -1.52 -13.53
CA GLY A 54 -8.13 -1.81 -12.28
C GLY A 54 -8.68 -3.01 -11.51
N ARG A 55 -9.55 -3.84 -12.12
CA ARG A 55 -10.04 -5.08 -11.49
C ARG A 55 -8.98 -6.17 -11.54
N LEU A 56 -8.88 -6.94 -10.46
CA LEU A 56 -7.97 -8.08 -10.38
C LEU A 56 -8.37 -9.19 -11.35
N LEU A 57 -7.42 -9.59 -12.19
CA LEU A 57 -7.54 -10.73 -13.11
C LEU A 57 -6.84 -11.97 -12.55
N SER A 58 -5.65 -11.80 -11.98
CA SER A 58 -4.89 -12.89 -11.35
C SER A 58 -3.94 -12.37 -10.28
N ALA A 59 -3.54 -13.26 -9.36
CA ALA A 59 -2.52 -13.04 -8.35
C ALA A 59 -1.65 -14.30 -8.22
N ASP A 60 -0.34 -14.12 -8.01
CA ASP A 60 0.66 -15.18 -7.82
C ASP A 60 1.47 -14.93 -6.54
#